data_AF-A0A965F778-F1
#
_entry.id   AF-A0A965F778-F1
#
_cell.length_a   1.000
_cell.length_b   1.000
_cell.length_c   1.000
_cell.angle_alpha   90.00
_cell.angle_beta   90.00
_cell.angle_gamma   90.00
#
_symmetry.space_group_name_H-M   'P 1'
#
loop_
_entity.id
_entity.type
_entity.pdbx_description
1 polymer ?
#
loop_
_entity_poly.entity_id
_entity_poly.type
_entity_poly.pdbx_seq_one_letter_code
_entity_poly.pdbx_strand_id
1 'polypeptide(L)'
;TTTGDTLCDIDKPVILESMDFPAPVIHVAIEPKTKGDQEKLGVAIQRLAEEDPTFHVRTDEETAQTIIGGMGELHLEILVDRMKREFKVEANVGKPQVAYRETLRKPVARHDYTHKKQTGGSGQFAKIQIALEPLPVGAVEGGYEFVNKVTGGRIPKEYIPSVDDGCQEALQNGPLAGYPLTDVRVTLLDGAYHDVDSSELAFKIAGIAAFKEAAKLAGPVLLEPMMSVEVTTPEDFMGDVIGDLNSRRGQIQAMDERAGARIVKALVPLSEMFGYVGDLRSRTQGRASYSMQFDSYAEVPAAVSKEIIAKIRGE
;
A
#
# COMPACT_ATOMS: atom_id res chain seq x y z
N THR A 1 -14.63 -27.53 -16.79
CA THR A 1 -16.00 -27.31 -16.32
C THR A 1 -15.93 -26.87 -14.88
N THR A 2 -16.02 -25.57 -14.67
CA THR A 2 -16.12 -24.90 -13.39
C THR A 2 -17.58 -24.70 -13.00
N THR A 3 -17.83 -24.38 -11.73
CA THR A 3 -19.17 -24.01 -11.24
C THR A 3 -19.66 -22.77 -12.00
N GLY A 4 -20.73 -22.91 -12.78
CA GLY A 4 -21.30 -21.85 -13.61
C GLY A 4 -21.10 -22.04 -15.12
N ASP A 5 -20.33 -23.04 -15.55
CA ASP A 5 -20.14 -23.33 -16.98
C ASP A 5 -21.40 -23.98 -17.60
N THR A 6 -21.78 -23.53 -18.78
CA THR A 6 -22.86 -24.15 -19.55
C THR A 6 -22.35 -25.34 -20.35
N LEU A 7 -22.87 -26.54 -20.07
CA LEU A 7 -22.68 -27.71 -20.92
C LEU A 7 -23.75 -27.72 -22.02
N CYS A 8 -23.33 -27.58 -23.27
CA CYS A 8 -24.20 -27.63 -24.45
C CYS A 8 -23.67 -28.60 -25.52
N ASP A 9 -24.53 -28.89 -26.49
CA ASP A 9 -24.20 -29.73 -27.64
C ASP A 9 -23.18 -29.00 -28.55
N ILE A 10 -22.19 -29.72 -29.07
CA ILE A 10 -21.13 -29.16 -29.94
C ILE A 10 -21.74 -28.48 -31.18
N ASP A 11 -22.82 -29.04 -31.71
CA ASP A 11 -23.46 -28.53 -32.94
C ASP A 11 -24.45 -27.38 -32.65
N LYS A 12 -24.78 -27.14 -31.38
CA LYS A 12 -25.73 -26.09 -30.94
C LYS A 12 -25.23 -25.41 -29.67
N PRO A 13 -24.27 -24.48 -29.79
CA PRO A 13 -23.78 -23.73 -28.65
C PRO A 13 -24.90 -22.84 -28.10
N VAL A 14 -25.24 -23.08 -26.83
CA VAL A 14 -26.16 -22.25 -26.06
C VAL A 14 -25.40 -21.79 -24.82
N ILE A 15 -25.42 -20.49 -24.56
CA ILE A 15 -24.88 -19.90 -23.34
C ILE A 15 -26.09 -19.66 -22.44
N LEU A 16 -26.20 -20.40 -21.34
CA LEU A 16 -27.19 -20.12 -20.30
C LEU A 16 -26.72 -18.91 -19.49
N GLU A 17 -27.64 -18.26 -18.77
CA GLU A 17 -27.31 -17.08 -17.95
C GLU A 17 -26.10 -17.34 -17.06
N SER A 18 -25.04 -16.54 -17.29
CA SER A 18 -23.86 -16.52 -16.45
C SER A 18 -24.24 -15.99 -15.07
N MET A 19 -23.90 -16.73 -14.02
CA MET A 19 -24.04 -16.23 -12.65
C MET A 19 -23.08 -15.06 -12.46
N ASP A 20 -23.63 -13.88 -12.20
CA ASP A 20 -22.85 -12.70 -11.80
C ASP A 20 -22.61 -12.79 -10.29
N PHE A 21 -21.37 -13.06 -9.88
CA PHE A 21 -21.01 -13.19 -8.48
C PHE A 21 -20.65 -11.81 -7.92
N PRO A 22 -21.28 -11.37 -6.82
CA PRO A 22 -20.97 -10.08 -6.23
C PRO A 22 -19.52 -10.06 -5.72
N ALA A 23 -18.89 -8.89 -5.81
CA ALA A 23 -17.54 -8.69 -5.30
C ALA A 23 -17.43 -9.04 -3.81
N PRO A 24 -16.31 -9.63 -3.37
CA PRO A 24 -16.10 -10.04 -1.99
C PRO A 24 -16.15 -8.83 -1.06
N VAL A 25 -16.89 -8.98 0.05
CA VAL A 25 -17.16 -7.87 0.99
C VAL A 25 -16.15 -7.81 2.14
N ILE A 26 -15.47 -8.92 2.46
CA ILE A 26 -14.46 -8.97 3.54
C ILE A 26 -13.16 -9.53 2.99
N HIS A 27 -12.05 -8.89 3.39
CA HIS A 27 -10.70 -9.30 3.01
C HIS A 27 -9.87 -9.57 4.27
N VAL A 28 -9.11 -10.65 4.24
CA VAL A 28 -8.27 -11.12 5.35
C VAL A 28 -6.91 -11.52 4.81
N ALA A 29 -5.83 -11.21 5.52
CA ALA A 29 -4.49 -11.67 5.14
C ALA A 29 -4.24 -13.05 5.74
N ILE A 30 -3.67 -13.93 4.92
CA ILE A 30 -3.25 -15.27 5.33
C ILE A 30 -1.73 -15.41 5.12
N GLU A 31 -1.04 -15.82 6.19
CA GLU A 31 0.41 -16.03 6.18
C GLU A 31 0.74 -17.50 6.48
N PRO A 32 1.49 -18.19 5.60
CA PRO A 32 1.93 -19.55 5.88
C PRO A 32 3.03 -19.53 6.96
N LYS A 33 3.00 -20.49 7.90
CA LYS A 33 4.05 -20.58 8.94
C LYS A 33 5.39 -21.08 8.40
N THR A 34 5.37 -21.91 7.36
CA THR A 34 6.58 -22.52 6.79
C THR A 34 6.61 -22.41 5.27
N LYS A 35 7.79 -22.48 4.66
CA LYS A 35 7.93 -22.51 3.18
C LYS A 35 7.21 -23.72 2.56
N GLY A 36 7.20 -24.86 3.25
CA GLY A 36 6.47 -26.05 2.77
C GLY A 36 4.95 -25.89 2.84
N ASP A 37 4.45 -25.00 3.71
CA ASP A 37 3.03 -24.67 3.76
C ASP A 37 2.63 -23.62 2.71
N GLN A 38 3.58 -22.82 2.21
CA GLN A 38 3.32 -21.85 1.14
C GLN A 38 2.91 -22.55 -0.17
N GLU A 39 3.60 -23.63 -0.55
CA GLU A 39 3.25 -24.41 -1.74
C GLU A 39 1.89 -25.11 -1.58
N LYS A 40 1.62 -25.67 -0.39
CA LYS A 40 0.32 -26.29 -0.09
C LYS A 40 -0.81 -25.29 -0.05
N LEU A 41 -0.56 -24.08 0.48
CA LEU A 41 -1.52 -22.99 0.53
C LEU A 41 -1.92 -22.55 -0.87
N GLY A 42 -0.95 -22.44 -1.81
CA GLY A 42 -1.26 -22.17 -3.21
C GLY A 42 -2.19 -23.22 -3.84
N VAL A 43 -1.89 -24.51 -3.63
CA VAL A 43 -2.74 -25.61 -4.14
C VAL A 43 -4.12 -25.64 -3.48
N ALA A 44 -4.20 -25.38 -2.17
CA ALA A 44 -5.45 -25.34 -1.42
C ALA A 44 -6.34 -24.19 -1.90
N ILE A 45 -5.77 -23.00 -2.09
CA ILE A 45 -6.47 -21.84 -2.60
C ILE A 45 -7.03 -22.09 -4.00
N GLN A 46 -6.23 -22.69 -4.89
CA GLN A 46 -6.68 -22.97 -6.26
C GLN A 46 -7.87 -23.92 -6.27
N ARG A 47 -7.86 -24.99 -5.46
CA ARG A 47 -9.01 -25.89 -5.35
C ARG A 47 -10.23 -25.24 -4.73
N LEU A 48 -10.04 -24.41 -3.69
CA LEU A 48 -11.15 -23.70 -3.06
C LEU A 48 -11.77 -22.65 -3.98
N ALA A 49 -10.97 -22.00 -4.83
CA ALA A 49 -11.45 -21.06 -5.84
C ALA A 49 -12.21 -21.75 -7.00
N GLU A 50 -11.83 -22.99 -7.35
CA GLU A 50 -12.58 -23.81 -8.31
C GLU A 50 -13.95 -24.25 -7.77
N GLU A 51 -14.03 -24.52 -6.46
CA GLU A 51 -15.26 -24.91 -5.79
C GLU A 51 -16.20 -23.72 -5.52
N ASP A 52 -15.65 -22.60 -5.04
CA ASP A 52 -16.40 -21.40 -4.71
C ASP A 52 -15.93 -20.19 -5.53
N PRO A 53 -16.69 -19.80 -6.58
CA PRO A 53 -16.35 -18.65 -7.43
C PRO A 53 -16.51 -17.29 -6.72
N THR A 54 -17.12 -17.25 -5.53
CA THR A 54 -17.20 -16.02 -4.71
C THR A 54 -15.94 -15.78 -3.89
N PHE A 55 -15.06 -16.78 -3.79
CA PHE A 55 -13.78 -16.69 -3.11
C PHE A 55 -12.73 -16.06 -4.04
N HIS A 56 -12.23 -14.90 -3.65
CA HIS A 56 -11.22 -14.17 -4.42
C HIS A 56 -9.89 -14.22 -3.71
N VAL A 57 -8.82 -14.46 -4.45
CA VAL A 57 -7.46 -14.36 -3.90
C VAL A 57 -6.66 -13.38 -4.71
N ARG A 58 -5.97 -12.50 -4.01
CA ARG A 58 -4.95 -11.63 -4.58
C ARG A 58 -3.69 -11.72 -3.74
N THR A 59 -2.55 -11.78 -4.40
CA THR A 59 -1.28 -11.58 -3.73
C THR A 59 -0.97 -10.09 -3.77
N ASP A 60 -0.74 -9.50 -2.62
CA ASP A 60 -0.31 -8.11 -2.52
C ASP A 60 1.19 -8.05 -2.83
N GLU A 61 1.57 -7.36 -3.90
CA GLU A 61 2.96 -7.27 -4.35
C GLU A 61 3.84 -6.45 -3.41
N GLU A 62 3.25 -5.55 -2.61
CA GLU A 62 4.00 -4.67 -1.70
C GLU A 62 4.32 -5.36 -0.39
N THR A 63 3.40 -6.17 0.12
CA THR A 63 3.58 -6.89 1.39
C THR A 63 3.97 -8.35 1.21
N ALA A 64 3.93 -8.85 -0.03
CA ALA A 64 4.08 -10.26 -0.40
C ALA A 64 3.09 -11.19 0.34
N GLN A 65 2.03 -10.63 0.91
CA GLN A 65 1.00 -11.38 1.63
C GLN A 65 -0.06 -11.89 0.67
N THR A 66 -0.59 -13.07 0.96
CA THR A 66 -1.78 -13.56 0.27
C THR A 66 -3.01 -12.98 0.97
N ILE A 67 -3.83 -12.22 0.24
CA ILE A 67 -5.08 -11.67 0.73
C ILE A 67 -6.22 -12.49 0.14
N ILE A 68 -7.05 -13.01 1.04
CA ILE A 68 -8.24 -13.78 0.70
C ILE A 68 -9.49 -12.93 0.93
N GLY A 69 -10.38 -12.92 -0.06
CA GLY A 69 -11.63 -12.19 -0.09
C GLY A 69 -12.82 -13.14 -0.08
N GLY A 70 -13.82 -12.85 0.74
CA GLY A 70 -15.02 -13.67 0.87
C GLY A 70 -16.28 -12.85 1.15
N MET A 71 -17.42 -13.53 1.07
CA MET A 71 -18.75 -12.91 1.26
C MET A 71 -19.11 -12.58 2.71
N GLY A 72 -18.29 -12.99 3.69
CA GLY A 72 -18.57 -12.77 5.11
C GLY A 72 -17.53 -13.40 6.03
N GLU A 73 -17.57 -13.04 7.30
CA GLU A 73 -16.61 -13.49 8.31
C GLU A 73 -16.69 -15.01 8.51
N LEU A 74 -17.92 -15.54 8.65
CA LEU A 74 -18.17 -16.97 8.73
C LEU A 74 -17.69 -17.72 7.47
N HIS A 75 -17.84 -17.12 6.29
CA HIS A 75 -17.38 -17.74 5.05
C HIS A 75 -15.85 -17.90 5.08
N LEU A 76 -15.12 -16.84 5.45
CA LEU A 76 -13.67 -16.90 5.58
C LEU A 76 -13.21 -17.85 6.68
N GLU A 77 -13.92 -17.91 7.82
CA GLU A 77 -13.62 -18.84 8.91
C GLU A 77 -13.74 -20.31 8.46
N ILE A 78 -14.82 -20.65 7.74
CA ILE A 78 -15.02 -21.99 7.17
C ILE A 78 -13.92 -22.32 6.16
N LEU A 79 -13.55 -21.38 5.29
CA LEU A 79 -12.48 -21.59 4.30
C LEU A 79 -11.13 -21.83 4.98
N VAL A 80 -10.80 -21.07 6.03
CA VAL A 80 -9.58 -21.29 6.82
C VAL A 80 -9.61 -22.64 7.54
N ASP A 81 -10.74 -23.04 8.12
CA ASP A 81 -10.89 -24.35 8.75
C ASP A 81 -10.77 -25.50 7.74
N ARG A 82 -11.35 -25.36 6.54
CA ARG A 82 -11.18 -26.32 5.43
C ARG A 82 -9.72 -26.41 4.98
N MET A 83 -9.02 -25.29 4.82
CA MET A 83 -7.58 -25.28 4.50
C MET A 83 -6.75 -26.04 5.56
N LYS A 84 -7.07 -25.85 6.85
CA LYS A 84 -6.41 -26.57 7.95
C LYS A 84 -6.73 -28.06 7.97
N ARG A 85 -7.99 -28.44 7.75
CA ARG A 85 -8.44 -29.85 7.86
C ARG A 85 -8.11 -30.68 6.63
N GLU A 86 -8.41 -30.16 5.44
CA GLU A 86 -8.29 -30.91 4.18
C GLU A 86 -6.84 -30.90 3.67
N PHE A 87 -6.16 -29.76 3.76
CA PHE A 87 -4.82 -29.57 3.20
C PHE A 87 -3.70 -29.57 4.24
N LYS A 88 -4.04 -29.64 5.53
CA LYS A 88 -3.07 -29.61 6.66
C LYS A 88 -2.13 -28.41 6.59
N VAL A 89 -2.66 -27.26 6.16
CA VAL A 89 -1.92 -26.01 6.05
C VAL A 89 -2.01 -25.27 7.38
N GLU A 90 -0.88 -25.06 8.05
CA GLU A 90 -0.83 -24.15 9.18
C GLU A 90 -0.59 -22.71 8.69
N ALA A 91 -1.67 -21.93 8.65
CA ALA A 91 -1.61 -20.52 8.34
C ALA A 91 -2.12 -19.65 9.49
N ASN A 92 -1.46 -18.50 9.66
CA ASN A 92 -1.89 -17.46 10.56
C ASN A 92 -2.86 -16.54 9.81
N VAL A 93 -3.96 -16.20 10.47
CA VAL A 93 -4.98 -15.32 9.93
C VAL A 93 -4.80 -13.96 10.62
N GLY A 94 -4.57 -12.93 9.82
CA GLY A 94 -4.34 -11.57 10.29
C GLY A 94 -5.23 -10.57 9.59
N LYS A 95 -5.32 -9.37 10.18
CA LYS A 95 -5.89 -8.22 9.45
C LYS A 95 -4.98 -7.90 8.26
N PRO A 96 -5.53 -7.56 7.08
CA PRO A 96 -4.72 -7.11 5.95
C PRO A 96 -3.83 -5.94 6.38
N GLN A 97 -2.56 -5.98 5.99
CA GLN A 97 -1.71 -4.81 6.17
C GLN A 97 -2.20 -3.70 5.24
N VAL A 98 -2.25 -2.48 5.76
CA VAL A 98 -2.52 -1.30 4.96
C VAL A 98 -1.21 -0.86 4.35
N ALA A 99 -1.20 -0.63 3.04
CA ALA A 99 -0.07 -0.04 2.33
C ALA A 99 0.06 1.43 2.71
N TYR A 100 0.73 1.69 3.83
CA TYR A 100 1.13 3.04 4.20
C TYR A 100 2.23 3.54 3.26
N ARG A 101 2.22 4.84 3.01
CA ARG A 101 3.32 5.55 2.33
C ARG A 101 3.96 6.53 3.28
N GLU A 102 5.14 7.01 2.94
CA GLU A 102 5.78 8.13 3.63
C GLU A 102 5.83 9.34 2.70
N THR A 103 5.68 10.54 3.24
CA THR A 103 5.99 11.78 2.50
C THR A 103 6.75 12.76 3.38
N LEU A 104 7.29 13.80 2.76
CA LEU A 104 8.06 14.84 3.43
C LEU A 104 7.20 16.09 3.59
N ARG A 105 7.33 16.80 4.72
CA ARG A 105 6.58 18.06 4.94
C ARG A 105 7.38 19.31 4.58
N LYS A 106 8.69 19.29 4.80
CA LYS A 106 9.54 20.48 4.65
C LYS A 106 10.55 20.30 3.52
N PRO A 107 10.73 21.33 2.66
CA PRO A 107 11.84 21.32 1.73
C PRO A 107 13.17 21.49 2.48
N VAL A 108 14.17 20.71 2.09
CA VAL A 108 15.55 20.81 2.56
C VAL A 108 16.37 21.37 1.42
N ALA A 109 16.73 22.65 1.52
CA ALA A 109 17.36 23.39 0.43
C ALA A 109 18.78 22.91 0.09
N ARG A 110 19.52 22.36 1.06
CA ARG A 110 20.90 21.90 0.87
C ARG A 110 21.30 20.95 1.99
N HIS A 111 21.58 19.69 1.64
CA HIS A 111 22.21 18.71 2.54
C HIS A 111 23.52 18.24 1.94
N ASP A 112 24.60 18.41 2.70
CA ASP A 112 25.96 18.02 2.31
C ASP A 112 26.34 16.71 2.98
N TYR A 113 26.58 15.67 2.19
CA TYR A 113 27.05 14.39 2.69
C TYR A 113 28.39 14.01 2.08
N THR A 114 29.32 13.53 2.92
CA THR A 114 30.64 13.06 2.47
C THR A 114 30.87 11.66 3.00
N HIS A 115 30.85 10.69 2.10
CA HIS A 115 31.22 9.30 2.39
C HIS A 115 32.74 9.16 2.23
N LYS A 116 33.43 8.83 3.33
CA LYS A 116 34.85 8.43 3.30
C LYS A 116 35.01 7.13 4.05
N LYS A 117 35.42 6.07 3.35
CA LYS A 117 35.73 4.78 3.97
C LYS A 117 37.04 4.26 3.43
N GLN A 118 38.01 4.05 4.33
CA GLN A 118 39.32 3.52 4.02
C GLN A 118 39.43 2.14 4.67
N THR A 119 39.02 1.10 3.93
CA THR A 119 39.08 -0.30 4.40
C THR A 119 40.13 -1.03 3.60
N GLY A 120 41.40 -0.97 4.03
CA GLY A 120 42.52 -1.86 3.61
C GLY A 120 42.85 -2.03 2.11
N GLY A 121 42.08 -1.47 1.19
CA GLY A 121 42.17 -1.56 -0.27
C GLY A 121 41.78 -0.23 -0.94
N SER A 122 41.19 -0.24 -2.14
CA SER A 122 40.75 0.98 -2.85
C SER A 122 39.87 1.84 -1.94
N GLY A 123 40.27 3.09 -1.71
CA GLY A 123 39.49 4.03 -0.90
C GLY A 123 38.11 4.25 -1.51
N GLN A 124 37.13 4.56 -0.67
CA GLN A 124 35.82 5.04 -1.11
C GLN A 124 35.68 6.50 -0.71
N PHE A 125 35.53 7.37 -1.71
CA PHE A 125 35.27 8.79 -1.55
C PHE A 125 34.11 9.21 -2.44
N ALA A 126 33.08 9.78 -1.85
CA ALA A 126 32.02 10.47 -2.58
C ALA A 126 31.50 11.63 -1.73
N LYS A 127 31.44 12.82 -2.32
CA LYS A 127 30.76 13.97 -1.72
C LYS A 127 29.60 14.36 -2.61
N ILE A 128 28.41 14.43 -2.04
CA ILE A 128 27.20 14.87 -2.76
C ILE A 128 26.48 15.93 -1.98
N GLN A 129 25.80 16.80 -2.72
CA GLN A 129 24.94 17.83 -2.19
C GLN A 129 23.58 17.74 -2.86
N ILE A 130 22.58 17.42 -2.04
CA ILE A 130 21.21 17.23 -2.50
C ILE A 130 20.29 18.27 -1.89
N ALA A 131 19.26 18.64 -2.63
CA ALA A 131 18.08 19.31 -2.10
C ALA A 131 16.89 18.36 -2.21
N LEU A 132 16.05 18.34 -1.19
CA LEU A 132 14.80 17.58 -1.17
C LEU A 132 13.64 18.57 -1.15
N GLU A 133 12.71 18.39 -2.06
CA GLU A 133 11.47 19.17 -2.11
C GLU A 133 10.28 18.21 -2.07
N PRO A 134 9.35 18.36 -1.11
CA PRO A 134 8.10 17.61 -1.16
C PRO A 134 7.23 18.12 -2.29
N LEU A 135 6.67 17.20 -3.05
CA LEU A 135 5.69 17.47 -4.09
C LEU A 135 4.27 17.34 -3.51
N PRO A 136 3.28 18.06 -4.05
CA PRO A 136 1.89 17.80 -3.70
C PRO A 136 1.50 16.38 -4.10
N VAL A 137 0.69 15.72 -3.26
CA VAL A 137 0.23 14.34 -3.44
C VAL A 137 -0.40 14.17 -4.82
N GLY A 138 0.13 13.24 -5.62
CA GLY A 138 -0.40 12.94 -6.96
C GLY A 138 0.01 13.91 -8.06
N ALA A 139 0.96 14.81 -7.82
CA ALA A 139 1.42 15.78 -8.81
C ALA A 139 2.38 15.20 -9.88
N VAL A 140 2.99 14.03 -9.62
CA VAL A 140 3.94 13.39 -10.55
C VAL A 140 3.59 11.90 -10.71
N GLU A 141 3.37 11.45 -11.94
CA GLU A 141 3.23 10.02 -12.26
C GLU A 141 4.51 9.28 -11.86
N GLY A 142 4.40 8.33 -10.92
CA GLY A 142 5.55 7.59 -10.37
C GLY A 142 6.10 8.14 -9.05
N GLY A 143 5.60 9.28 -8.55
CA GLY A 143 5.88 9.74 -7.18
C GLY A 143 7.32 10.17 -6.88
N TYR A 144 8.19 10.24 -7.88
CA TYR A 144 9.60 10.62 -7.73
C TYR A 144 10.08 11.42 -8.94
N GLU A 145 10.76 12.55 -8.68
CA GLU A 145 11.38 13.37 -9.72
C GLU A 145 12.84 13.66 -9.38
N PHE A 146 13.76 13.28 -10.27
CA PHE A 146 15.19 13.57 -10.14
C PHE A 146 15.60 14.72 -11.05
N VAL A 147 16.11 15.81 -10.48
CA VAL A 147 16.60 16.98 -11.20
C VAL A 147 18.10 17.13 -11.03
N ASN A 148 18.83 17.05 -12.14
CA ASN A 148 20.27 17.29 -12.14
C ASN A 148 20.59 18.77 -12.42
N LYS A 149 21.16 19.48 -11.44
CA LYS A 149 21.67 20.86 -11.61
C LYS A 149 23.19 20.95 -11.55
N VAL A 150 23.91 19.83 -11.59
CA VAL A 150 25.38 19.81 -11.50
C VAL A 150 25.99 20.48 -12.72
N THR A 151 26.73 21.56 -12.49
CA THR A 151 27.49 22.28 -13.52
C THR A 151 28.99 22.13 -13.31
N GLY A 152 29.76 21.94 -14.39
CA GLY A 152 31.22 22.07 -14.36
C GLY A 152 32.03 20.79 -14.13
N GLY A 153 31.48 19.60 -14.39
CA GLY A 153 32.25 18.35 -14.39
C GLY A 153 32.76 17.89 -13.00
N ARG A 154 32.26 18.50 -11.92
CA ARG A 154 32.58 18.15 -10.52
C ARG A 154 32.08 16.78 -10.10
N ILE A 155 31.21 16.18 -10.92
CA ILE A 155 30.85 14.77 -10.91
C ILE A 155 30.83 14.34 -12.38
N PRO A 156 31.62 13.32 -12.78
CA PRO A 156 31.48 12.68 -14.09
C PRO A 156 30.03 12.27 -14.35
N LYS A 157 29.54 12.50 -15.57
CA LYS A 157 28.16 12.17 -15.95
C LYS A 157 27.82 10.69 -15.77
N GLU A 158 28.84 9.83 -15.77
CA GLU A 158 28.74 8.38 -15.54
C GLU A 158 28.29 8.04 -14.12
N TYR A 159 28.58 8.87 -13.11
CA TYR A 159 28.21 8.61 -11.71
C TYR A 159 26.86 9.20 -11.31
N ILE A 160 26.25 10.03 -12.16
CA ILE A 160 24.96 10.67 -11.87
C ILE A 160 23.82 9.64 -11.78
N PRO A 161 23.70 8.66 -12.70
CA PRO A 161 22.72 7.58 -12.57
C PRO A 161 22.91 6.76 -11.29
N SER A 162 24.15 6.51 -10.85
CA SER A 162 24.40 5.77 -9.61
C SER A 162 23.91 6.50 -8.35
N VAL A 163 23.92 7.85 -8.37
CA VAL A 163 23.33 8.65 -7.29
C VAL A 163 21.81 8.55 -7.32
N ASP A 164 21.21 8.61 -8.51
CA ASP A 164 19.75 8.44 -8.68
C ASP A 164 19.29 7.05 -8.20
N ASP A 165 19.97 5.99 -8.61
CA ASP A 165 19.71 4.62 -8.14
C ASP A 165 19.81 4.51 -6.61
N GLY A 166 20.77 5.20 -6.00
CA GLY A 166 20.91 5.28 -4.55
C GLY A 166 19.75 6.01 -3.88
N CYS A 167 19.26 7.09 -4.49
CA CYS A 167 18.08 7.80 -4.01
C CYS A 167 16.79 6.97 -4.16
N GLN A 168 16.62 6.25 -5.27
CA GLN A 168 15.47 5.36 -5.50
C GLN A 168 15.46 4.18 -4.51
N GLU A 169 16.62 3.59 -4.22
CA GLU A 169 16.73 2.52 -3.20
C GLU A 169 16.39 3.04 -1.79
N ALA A 170 16.80 4.27 -1.47
CA ALA A 170 16.45 4.91 -0.22
C ALA A 170 14.98 5.35 -0.15
N LEU A 171 14.35 5.63 -1.30
CA LEU A 171 12.93 5.95 -1.41
C LEU A 171 12.06 4.72 -1.14
N GLN A 172 12.48 3.52 -1.56
CA GLN A 172 11.79 2.27 -1.20
C GLN A 172 11.84 1.98 0.31
N ASN A 173 12.90 2.41 1.00
CA ASN A 173 13.12 2.18 2.42
C ASN A 173 13.01 3.48 3.23
N GLY A 174 11.78 3.89 3.51
CA GLY A 174 11.50 5.15 4.22
C GLY A 174 12.15 5.25 5.61
N PRO A 175 12.55 6.46 6.04
CA PRO A 175 13.28 6.67 7.29
C PRO A 175 12.42 6.56 8.56
N LEU A 176 11.08 6.59 8.49
CA LEU A 176 10.24 6.45 9.69
C LEU A 176 10.00 4.99 10.05
N ALA A 177 9.33 4.28 9.14
CA ALA A 177 8.74 2.96 9.36
C ALA A 177 9.09 1.97 8.24
N GLY A 178 9.97 2.35 7.31
CA GLY A 178 10.39 1.50 6.20
C GLY A 178 9.37 1.41 5.08
N TYR A 179 8.36 2.28 5.07
CA TYR A 179 7.41 2.36 3.96
C TYR A 179 7.99 3.16 2.79
N PRO A 180 7.59 2.86 1.55
CA PRO A 180 8.06 3.60 0.39
C PRO A 180 7.62 5.06 0.45
N LEU A 181 8.55 5.98 0.19
CA LEU A 181 8.26 7.40 0.07
C LEU A 181 7.60 7.70 -1.27
N THR A 182 6.63 8.61 -1.26
CA THR A 182 6.01 9.15 -2.47
C THR A 182 6.04 10.67 -2.45
N ASP A 183 5.91 11.24 -3.65
CA ASP A 183 5.82 12.67 -3.92
C ASP A 183 7.06 13.43 -3.45
N VAL A 184 8.24 12.97 -3.88
CA VAL A 184 9.53 13.60 -3.55
C VAL A 184 10.29 14.01 -4.80
N ARG A 185 10.73 15.27 -4.83
CA ARG A 185 11.71 15.76 -5.80
C ARG A 185 13.09 15.81 -5.17
N VAL A 186 14.05 15.13 -5.80
CA VAL A 186 15.47 15.19 -5.43
C VAL A 186 16.21 16.03 -6.45
N THR A 187 16.85 17.11 -6.01
CA THR A 187 17.72 17.91 -6.87
C THR A 187 19.17 17.70 -6.48
N LEU A 188 19.99 17.20 -7.40
CA LEU A 188 21.44 17.13 -7.22
C LEU A 188 22.04 18.50 -7.56
N LEU A 189 22.54 19.21 -6.55
CA LEU A 189 23.07 20.56 -6.69
C LEU A 189 24.54 20.55 -7.09
N ASP A 190 25.37 19.84 -6.32
CA ASP A 190 26.82 19.82 -6.48
C ASP A 190 27.41 18.54 -5.87
N GLY A 191 28.69 18.28 -6.11
CA GLY A 191 29.44 17.23 -5.45
C GLY A 191 30.93 17.37 -5.65
N ALA A 192 31.66 16.38 -5.16
CA ALA A 192 33.07 16.22 -5.44
C ALA A 192 33.43 14.74 -5.55
N TYR A 193 34.28 14.45 -6.52
CA TYR A 193 34.89 13.14 -6.72
C TYR A 193 36.41 13.23 -6.51
N HIS A 194 37.04 12.08 -6.34
CA HIS A 194 38.48 11.91 -6.25
C HIS A 194 38.90 10.86 -7.27
N ASP A 195 39.90 11.15 -8.11
CA ASP A 195 40.22 10.32 -9.28
C ASP A 195 40.58 8.86 -8.96
N VAL A 196 41.10 8.59 -7.76
CA VAL A 196 41.60 7.26 -7.36
C VAL A 196 40.65 6.52 -6.41
N ASP A 197 39.85 7.27 -5.63
CA ASP A 197 39.04 6.72 -4.54
C ASP A 197 37.53 6.83 -4.80
N SER A 198 37.10 7.49 -5.89
CA SER A 198 35.70 7.54 -6.27
C SER A 198 35.31 6.36 -7.15
N SER A 199 34.18 5.74 -6.82
CA SER A 199 33.56 4.65 -7.57
C SER A 199 32.05 4.85 -7.63
N GLU A 200 31.39 4.24 -8.61
CA GLU A 200 29.93 4.21 -8.74
C GLU A 200 29.24 3.78 -7.43
N LEU A 201 29.76 2.72 -6.80
CA LEU A 201 29.28 2.21 -5.52
C LEU A 201 29.40 3.24 -4.39
N ALA A 202 30.48 4.02 -4.36
CA ALA A 202 30.65 5.06 -3.34
C ALA A 202 29.60 6.19 -3.50
N PHE A 203 29.29 6.57 -4.74
CA PHE A 203 28.24 7.55 -5.04
C PHE A 203 26.83 7.03 -4.73
N LYS A 204 26.57 5.75 -5.01
CA LYS A 204 25.30 5.10 -4.64
C LYS A 204 25.08 5.10 -3.12
N ILE A 205 26.09 4.65 -2.35
CA ILE A 205 26.03 4.63 -0.89
C ILE A 205 25.89 6.06 -0.32
N ALA A 206 26.60 7.02 -0.91
CA ALA A 206 26.47 8.42 -0.53
C ALA A 206 25.04 8.93 -0.79
N GLY A 207 24.43 8.59 -1.93
CA GLY A 207 23.03 8.90 -2.28
C GLY A 207 22.05 8.40 -1.24
N ILE A 208 22.18 7.13 -0.85
CA ILE A 208 21.32 6.51 0.18
C ILE A 208 21.44 7.24 1.52
N ALA A 209 22.66 7.49 1.98
CA ALA A 209 22.91 8.11 3.27
C ALA A 209 22.48 9.59 3.31
N ALA A 210 22.81 10.34 2.25
CA ALA A 210 22.40 11.73 2.13
C ALA A 210 20.87 11.86 2.12
N PHE A 211 20.18 11.00 1.36
CA PHE A 211 18.72 10.98 1.31
C PHE A 211 18.13 10.68 2.69
N LYS A 212 18.64 9.66 3.40
CA LYS A 212 18.15 9.30 4.75
C LYS A 212 18.34 10.42 5.77
N GLU A 213 19.47 11.12 5.75
CA GLU A 213 19.72 12.25 6.66
C GLU A 213 18.86 13.46 6.31
N ALA A 214 18.78 13.81 5.03
CA ALA A 214 17.99 14.94 4.57
C ALA A 214 16.48 14.68 4.78
N ALA A 215 16.00 13.45 4.58
CA ALA A 215 14.62 13.07 4.82
C ALA A 215 14.24 13.17 6.31
N LYS A 216 15.16 12.86 7.25
CA LYS A 216 14.93 13.10 8.69
C LYS A 216 14.76 14.57 9.02
N LEU A 217 15.54 15.46 8.38
CA LEU A 217 15.44 16.91 8.56
C LEU A 217 14.16 17.49 7.95
N ALA A 218 13.67 16.86 6.87
CA ALA A 218 12.44 17.25 6.18
C ALA A 218 11.15 16.98 6.98
N GLY A 219 11.24 16.30 8.12
CA GLY A 219 10.08 15.97 8.96
C GLY A 219 9.13 15.02 8.24
N PRO A 220 9.52 13.75 8.10
CA PRO A 220 8.73 12.77 7.36
C PRO A 220 7.41 12.49 8.09
N VAL A 221 6.38 12.12 7.34
CA VAL A 221 5.05 11.77 7.87
C VAL A 221 4.48 10.55 7.16
N LEU A 222 3.62 9.81 7.86
CA LEU A 222 2.93 8.66 7.29
C LEU A 222 1.67 9.11 6.55
N LEU A 223 1.44 8.49 5.40
CA LEU A 223 0.25 8.61 4.61
C LEU A 223 -0.54 7.29 4.67
N GLU A 224 -1.84 7.40 4.91
CA GLU A 224 -2.79 6.29 4.80
C GLU A 224 -3.64 6.44 3.53
N PRO A 225 -4.01 5.32 2.88
CA PRO A 225 -4.93 5.36 1.75
C PRO A 225 -6.35 5.70 2.22
N MET A 226 -6.92 6.73 1.61
CA MET A 226 -8.31 7.14 1.76
C MET A 226 -9.15 6.47 0.68
N MET A 227 -10.25 5.88 1.12
CA MET A 227 -11.23 5.26 0.26
C MET A 227 -12.42 6.20 0.11
N SER A 228 -12.81 6.48 -1.13
CA SER A 228 -14.13 7.02 -1.44
C SER A 228 -15.16 5.92 -1.23
N VAL A 229 -15.97 6.07 -0.19
CA VAL A 229 -17.02 5.15 0.20
C VAL A 229 -18.36 5.74 -0.16
N GLU A 230 -19.14 5.00 -0.92
CA GLU A 230 -20.52 5.33 -1.25
C GLU A 230 -21.44 4.33 -0.54
N VAL A 231 -22.27 4.82 0.38
CA VAL A 231 -23.21 4.00 1.14
C VAL A 231 -24.64 4.34 0.71
N THR A 232 -25.38 3.35 0.22
CA THR A 232 -26.79 3.50 -0.15
C THR A 232 -27.65 2.91 0.97
N THR A 233 -28.45 3.75 1.62
CA THR A 233 -29.35 3.32 2.71
C THR A 233 -30.75 3.93 2.58
N PRO A 234 -31.77 3.31 3.18
CA PRO A 234 -33.04 4.01 3.45
C PRO A 234 -32.82 5.22 4.38
N GLU A 235 -33.74 6.20 4.32
CA GLU A 235 -33.67 7.42 5.12
C GLU A 235 -33.73 7.16 6.63
N ASP A 236 -34.44 6.10 7.04
CA ASP A 236 -34.60 5.70 8.44
C ASP A 236 -33.28 5.41 9.17
N PHE A 237 -32.26 4.92 8.44
CA PHE A 237 -30.97 4.49 9.00
C PHE A 237 -29.83 5.46 8.69
N MET A 238 -30.12 6.58 8.02
CA MET A 238 -29.11 7.55 7.61
C MET A 238 -28.31 8.09 8.79
N GLY A 239 -28.97 8.37 9.91
CA GLY A 239 -28.31 8.89 11.12
C GLY A 239 -27.27 7.93 11.70
N ASP A 240 -27.59 6.63 11.73
CA ASP A 240 -26.70 5.60 12.27
C ASP A 240 -25.47 5.37 11.38
N VAL A 241 -25.65 5.48 10.05
CA VAL A 241 -24.55 5.37 9.08
C VAL A 241 -23.62 6.58 9.13
N ILE A 242 -24.18 7.79 9.22
CA ILE A 242 -23.40 9.02 9.41
C ILE A 242 -22.62 8.96 10.72
N GLY A 243 -23.24 8.46 11.80
CA GLY A 243 -22.57 8.26 13.09
C GLY A 243 -21.42 7.27 13.00
N ASP A 244 -21.60 6.16 12.28
CA ASP A 244 -20.53 5.17 12.08
C ASP A 244 -19.35 5.73 11.28
N LEU A 245 -19.64 6.37 10.14
CA LEU A 245 -18.62 6.97 9.28
C LEU A 245 -17.81 8.03 10.04
N ASN A 246 -18.46 8.89 10.84
CA ASN A 246 -17.75 9.86 11.68
C ASN A 246 -16.89 9.19 12.77
N SER A 247 -17.39 8.12 13.39
CA SER A 247 -16.61 7.37 14.40
C SER A 247 -15.33 6.75 13.81
N ARG A 248 -15.38 6.41 12.51
CA ARG A 248 -14.27 5.86 11.72
C ARG A 248 -13.39 6.92 11.05
N ARG A 249 -13.42 8.16 11.55
CA ARG A 249 -12.64 9.29 10.98
C ARG A 249 -13.01 9.60 9.53
N GLY A 250 -14.20 9.20 9.09
CA GLY A 250 -14.74 9.47 7.78
C GLY A 250 -15.15 10.93 7.61
N GLN A 251 -14.75 11.54 6.50
CA GLN A 251 -15.15 12.88 6.11
C GLN A 251 -16.29 12.79 5.10
N ILE A 252 -17.48 13.26 5.47
CA ILE A 252 -18.64 13.25 4.57
C ILE A 252 -18.45 14.35 3.53
N GLN A 253 -18.48 13.96 2.26
CA GLN A 253 -18.38 14.90 1.14
C GLN A 253 -19.75 15.35 0.66
N ALA A 254 -20.66 14.41 0.43
CA ALA A 254 -21.95 14.68 -0.18
C ALA A 254 -23.02 13.70 0.29
N MET A 255 -24.27 14.15 0.25
CA MET A 255 -25.45 13.32 0.46
C MET A 255 -26.38 13.53 -0.72
N ASP A 256 -26.60 12.47 -1.49
CA ASP A 256 -27.49 12.47 -2.65
C ASP A 256 -28.75 11.67 -2.34
N GLU A 257 -29.84 11.95 -3.06
CA GLU A 257 -31.08 11.18 -2.99
C GLU A 257 -31.34 10.51 -4.34
N ARG A 258 -31.58 9.20 -4.34
CA ARG A 258 -31.85 8.45 -5.55
C ARG A 258 -32.96 7.44 -5.31
N ALA A 259 -34.09 7.63 -5.99
CA ALA A 259 -35.22 6.69 -6.01
C ALA A 259 -35.71 6.23 -4.61
N GLY A 260 -35.77 7.16 -3.64
CA GLY A 260 -36.20 6.86 -2.27
C GLY A 260 -35.11 6.24 -1.37
N ALA A 261 -33.89 6.06 -1.87
CA ALA A 261 -32.70 5.75 -1.08
C ALA A 261 -31.80 6.98 -0.96
N ARG A 262 -31.15 7.12 0.20
CA ARG A 262 -30.11 8.12 0.44
C ARG A 262 -28.75 7.51 0.11
N ILE A 263 -27.93 8.26 -0.59
CA ILE A 263 -26.55 7.90 -0.93
C ILE A 263 -25.63 8.83 -0.15
N VAL A 264 -24.82 8.27 0.75
CA VAL A 264 -23.83 9.01 1.54
C VAL A 264 -22.47 8.76 0.95
N LYS A 265 -21.80 9.82 0.49
CA LYS A 265 -20.42 9.79 -0.01
C LYS A 265 -19.49 10.32 1.07
N ALA A 266 -18.50 9.50 1.44
CA ALA A 266 -17.52 9.86 2.46
C ALA A 266 -16.12 9.38 2.07
N LEU A 267 -15.10 10.15 2.46
CA LEU A 267 -13.72 9.68 2.44
C LEU A 267 -13.40 9.06 3.78
N VAL A 268 -13.04 7.78 3.79
CA VAL A 268 -12.71 7.04 5.03
C VAL A 268 -11.34 6.38 4.87
N PRO A 269 -10.48 6.41 5.91
CA PRO A 269 -9.24 5.65 5.88
C PRO A 269 -9.50 4.15 5.73
N LEU A 270 -8.75 3.47 4.86
CA LEU A 270 -8.88 2.01 4.69
C LEU A 270 -8.64 1.24 6.00
N SER A 271 -7.79 1.78 6.87
CA SER A 271 -7.46 1.24 8.20
C SER A 271 -8.70 1.09 9.11
N GLU A 272 -9.70 1.93 8.95
CA GLU A 272 -10.93 1.93 9.76
C GLU A 272 -12.08 1.18 9.08
N MET A 273 -11.93 0.78 7.81
CA MET A 273 -12.97 0.09 7.04
C MET A 273 -12.98 -1.43 7.25
N PHE A 274 -12.03 -1.98 8.00
CA PHE A 274 -12.01 -3.40 8.33
C PHE A 274 -13.24 -3.78 9.18
N GLY A 275 -14.03 -4.74 8.70
CA GLY A 275 -15.25 -5.19 9.37
C GLY A 275 -16.46 -4.26 9.19
N TYR A 276 -16.35 -3.18 8.40
CA TYR A 276 -17.43 -2.23 8.17
C TYR A 276 -18.74 -2.88 7.71
N VAL A 277 -18.65 -3.95 6.94
CA VAL A 277 -19.80 -4.69 6.41
C VAL A 277 -20.67 -5.29 7.51
N GLY A 278 -20.04 -5.85 8.56
CA GLY A 278 -20.76 -6.42 9.69
C GLY A 278 -21.50 -5.35 10.48
N ASP A 279 -20.82 -4.25 10.78
CA ASP A 279 -21.38 -3.12 11.52
C ASP A 279 -22.50 -2.42 10.75
N LEU A 280 -22.30 -2.18 9.45
CA LEU A 280 -23.31 -1.60 8.57
C LEU A 280 -24.54 -2.51 8.50
N ARG A 281 -24.37 -3.82 8.35
CA ARG A 281 -25.48 -4.78 8.29
C ARG A 281 -26.27 -4.83 9.58
N SER A 282 -25.59 -4.81 10.74
CA SER A 282 -26.21 -4.82 12.05
C SER A 282 -27.08 -3.58 12.28
N ARG A 283 -26.56 -2.39 11.93
CA ARG A 283 -27.27 -1.11 12.12
C ARG A 283 -28.41 -0.91 11.14
N THR A 284 -28.26 -1.37 9.90
CA THR A 284 -29.23 -1.13 8.82
C THR A 284 -30.17 -2.32 8.57
N GLN A 285 -30.12 -3.33 9.45
CA GLN A 285 -30.84 -4.60 9.29
C GLN A 285 -30.58 -5.27 7.92
N GLY A 286 -29.38 -5.05 7.37
CA GLY A 286 -28.94 -5.54 6.07
C GLY A 286 -29.62 -4.90 4.85
N ARG A 287 -30.25 -3.72 5.01
CA ARG A 287 -30.88 -2.97 3.91
C ARG A 287 -29.94 -1.97 3.24
N ALA A 288 -28.75 -1.76 3.78
CA ALA A 288 -27.75 -0.90 3.18
C ALA A 288 -26.75 -1.68 2.32
N SER A 289 -26.31 -1.05 1.24
CA SER A 289 -25.16 -1.46 0.46
C SER A 289 -24.08 -0.41 0.53
N TYR A 290 -22.83 -0.81 0.37
CA TYR A 290 -21.72 0.13 0.23
C TYR A 290 -20.82 -0.29 -0.93
N SER A 291 -20.16 0.68 -1.54
CA SER A 291 -19.05 0.48 -2.46
C SER A 291 -17.87 1.32 -1.99
N MET A 292 -16.65 0.88 -2.30
CA MET A 292 -15.43 1.61 -1.97
C MET A 292 -14.49 1.63 -3.16
N GLN A 293 -13.86 2.77 -3.40
CA GLN A 293 -12.83 2.97 -4.42
C GLN A 293 -11.67 3.76 -3.82
N PHE A 294 -10.45 3.50 -4.29
CA PHE A 294 -9.29 4.30 -3.90
C PHE A 294 -9.46 5.73 -4.44
N ASP A 295 -9.27 6.73 -3.58
CA ASP A 295 -9.36 8.14 -3.95
C ASP A 295 -7.98 8.80 -3.91
N SER A 296 -7.36 8.83 -2.72
CA SER A 296 -6.08 9.51 -2.51
C SER A 296 -5.34 8.96 -1.29
N TYR A 297 -4.08 9.37 -1.12
CA TYR A 297 -3.37 9.24 0.14
C TYR A 297 -3.57 10.50 0.99
N ALA A 298 -3.81 10.34 2.29
CA ALA A 298 -3.92 11.44 3.24
C ALA A 298 -3.00 11.23 4.44
N GLU A 299 -2.64 12.34 5.09
CA GLU A 299 -1.75 12.29 6.24
C GLU A 299 -2.42 11.64 7.46
N VAL A 300 -1.70 10.68 8.06
CA VAL A 300 -2.14 10.00 9.28
C VAL A 300 -2.09 10.96 10.48
N PRO A 301 -3.16 11.06 11.28
CA PRO A 301 -3.13 11.83 12.52
C PRO A 301 -2.01 11.38 13.47
N ALA A 302 -1.41 12.34 14.18
CA ALA A 302 -0.23 12.11 15.04
C ALA A 302 -0.42 11.06 16.15
N ALA A 303 -1.66 10.73 16.52
CA ALA A 303 -1.96 9.68 17.48
C ALA A 303 -1.73 8.28 16.88
N VAL A 304 -2.32 8.03 15.70
CA VAL A 304 -2.22 6.75 14.98
C VAL A 304 -0.82 6.56 14.40
N SER A 305 -0.18 7.64 13.93
CA SER A 305 1.17 7.56 13.38
C SER A 305 2.18 7.03 14.41
N LYS A 306 2.08 7.46 15.67
CA LYS A 306 2.97 7.00 16.74
C LYS A 306 2.79 5.53 17.06
N GLU A 307 1.55 5.06 17.08
CA GLU A 307 1.22 3.66 17.34
C GLU A 307 1.77 2.73 16.24
N ILE A 308 1.62 3.13 14.97
CA ILE A 308 2.17 2.38 13.84
C ILE A 308 3.70 2.34 13.91
N ILE A 309 4.35 3.48 14.19
CA ILE A 309 5.81 3.57 14.31
C ILE A 309 6.32 2.70 15.47
N ALA A 310 5.64 2.71 16.62
CA ALA A 310 6.00 1.89 17.77
C ALA A 310 5.91 0.39 17.45
N LYS A 311 4.79 -0.03 16.84
CA LYS A 311 4.56 -1.43 16.45
C LYS A 311 5.61 -1.98 15.49
N ILE A 312 6.11 -1.15 14.58
CA ILE A 312 7.14 -1.54 13.60
C ILE A 312 8.55 -1.51 14.20
N ARG A 313 8.84 -0.55 15.10
CA ARG A 313 10.13 -0.47 15.80
C ARG A 313 10.27 -1.45 16.95
N GLY A 314 9.19 -2.11 17.37
CA GLY A 314 9.18 -3.12 18.42
C GLY A 314 9.22 -2.56 19.84
N GLU A 315 8.68 -1.34 20.04
CA GLU A 315 8.43 -0.75 21.36
C GLU A 315 6.95 -0.85 21.77
#